data_AF-A0A3M1KMH2-F1
#
_entry.id   AF-A0A3M1KMH2-F1
#
_cell.length_a   1.000
_cell.length_b   1.000
_cell.length_c   1.000
_cell.angle_alpha   90.00
_cell.angle_beta   90.00
_cell.angle_gamma   90.00
#
_symmetry.space_group_name_H-M   'P 1'
#
loop_
_entity.id
_entity.type
_entity.pdbx_description
1 polymer ?
#
loop_
_entity_poly.entity_id
_entity_poly.type
_entity_poly.pdbx_seq_one_letter_code
_entity_poly.pdbx_strand_id
1 'polypeptide(L)'
;MRSSVAARKSLRLAALVIVGFLLVAAGTRSAGAAPGDQGRAESVLVARGDAEGAGAAQARWSGSGCTRSECHAEIEAIREPSSEMFRRIAERGRTAGDPDGCVVCHGGTPTGATAQIAHRGAPAGLAAEGGPDTFFPDPASPWVSERTCGQCHGTLVAAQWRSLMMTEAGKIQGTTWAFGSLEGYDHRWA
;
A
#
# COMPACT_ATOMS: atom_id res chain seq x y z
N MET A 1 1.37 -53.29 -23.47
CA MET A 1 0.80 -54.15 -22.40
C MET A 1 1.69 -54.04 -21.16
N ARG A 2 1.08 -54.11 -19.95
CA ARG A 2 1.59 -54.52 -18.62
C ARG A 2 3.11 -54.81 -18.46
N SER A 3 3.79 -54.49 -17.35
CA SER A 3 3.40 -53.85 -16.08
C SER A 3 4.65 -53.39 -15.29
N SER A 4 4.47 -52.44 -14.38
CA SER A 4 5.47 -51.93 -13.44
C SER A 4 5.71 -52.84 -12.22
N VAL A 5 6.94 -53.30 -11.99
CA VAL A 5 7.44 -53.95 -10.76
C VAL A 5 8.96 -53.69 -10.64
N ALA A 6 9.58 -53.28 -9.53
CA ALA A 6 9.08 -52.60 -8.33
C ALA A 6 10.23 -51.88 -7.58
N ALA A 7 9.88 -51.02 -6.62
CA ALA A 7 10.71 -50.27 -5.70
C ALA A 7 11.72 -51.11 -4.87
N ARG A 8 12.94 -50.58 -4.66
CA ARG A 8 13.86 -51.02 -3.59
C ARG A 8 14.11 -49.87 -2.61
N LYS A 9 13.45 -49.93 -1.45
CA LYS A 9 13.73 -49.06 -0.30
C LYS A 9 14.88 -49.67 0.51
N SER A 10 15.91 -48.87 0.77
CA SER A 10 17.01 -49.16 1.72
C SER A 10 17.03 -47.99 2.71
N LEU A 11 16.35 -48.05 3.86
CA LEU A 11 16.74 -48.82 5.04
C LEU A 11 18.18 -48.53 5.51
N ARG A 12 18.40 -47.33 6.06
CA ARG A 12 19.54 -47.05 6.96
C ARG A 12 19.12 -46.20 8.17
N LEU A 13 19.21 -46.87 9.32
CA LEU A 13 19.49 -46.40 10.68
C LEU A 13 18.61 -45.30 11.30
N ALA A 14 17.98 -45.69 12.41
CA ALA A 14 17.48 -44.82 13.46
C ALA A 14 18.61 -44.40 14.44
N ALA A 15 18.22 -43.63 15.46
CA ALA A 15 18.95 -43.25 16.67
C ALA A 15 19.98 -42.11 16.55
N LEU A 16 19.57 -40.89 16.94
CA LEU A 16 19.89 -40.39 18.28
C LEU A 16 18.89 -39.32 18.76
N VAL A 17 18.11 -39.66 19.77
CA VAL A 17 17.46 -38.74 20.73
C VAL A 17 18.28 -38.81 22.02
N ILE A 18 18.14 -37.86 22.97
CA ILE A 18 19.03 -37.57 24.14
C ILE A 18 20.11 -36.57 23.70
N VAL A 19 20.32 -35.36 24.24
CA VAL A 19 20.13 -34.69 25.56
C VAL A 19 19.61 -33.24 25.29
N GLY A 20 18.93 -32.48 26.16
CA GLY A 20 18.38 -32.70 27.50
C GLY A 20 17.69 -31.42 27.99
N PHE A 21 16.63 -31.58 28.78
CA PHE A 21 15.72 -30.49 29.17
C PHE A 21 15.91 -30.17 30.67
N LEU A 22 16.82 -29.24 30.99
CA LEU A 22 17.04 -28.81 32.39
C LEU A 22 17.86 -27.51 32.46
N LEU A 23 17.18 -26.39 32.71
CA LEU A 23 17.67 -25.32 33.60
C LEU A 23 16.50 -24.41 33.99
N VAL A 24 16.04 -24.60 35.22
CA VAL A 24 14.98 -23.79 35.83
C VAL A 24 15.55 -22.48 36.35
N ALA A 25 14.77 -21.42 36.14
CA ALA A 25 14.85 -20.08 36.72
C ALA A 25 15.86 -19.83 37.87
N ALA A 26 16.86 -18.99 37.57
CA ALA A 26 17.43 -18.07 38.56
C ALA A 26 16.83 -16.67 38.30
N GLY A 27 15.75 -16.33 39.02
CA GLY A 27 15.07 -15.05 38.86
C GLY A 27 15.74 -13.93 39.66
N THR A 28 16.20 -12.87 39.00
CA THR A 28 16.55 -11.59 39.63
C THR A 28 15.36 -10.63 39.52
N ARG A 29 14.63 -10.44 40.62
CA ARG A 29 13.64 -9.36 40.74
C ARG A 29 14.37 -8.06 41.07
N SER A 30 14.29 -7.07 40.19
CA SER A 30 14.73 -5.69 40.47
C SER A 30 13.74 -4.69 39.90
N ALA A 31 13.08 -3.95 40.80
CA ALA A 31 12.35 -2.68 40.62
C ALA A 31 11.50 -2.48 39.35
N GLY A 32 10.18 -2.34 39.53
CA GLY A 32 9.30 -1.82 38.48
C GLY A 32 9.55 -0.33 38.21
N ALA A 33 9.60 0.04 36.93
CA ALA A 33 9.54 1.43 36.51
C ALA A 33 8.08 1.93 36.60
N ALA A 34 7.87 3.10 37.22
CA ALA A 34 6.57 3.74 37.28
C ALA A 34 6.18 4.33 35.90
N PRO A 35 4.88 4.39 35.55
CA PRO A 35 4.43 5.09 34.37
C PRO A 35 4.48 6.60 34.63
N GLY A 36 5.45 7.30 34.04
CA GLY A 36 5.64 8.73 34.24
C GLY A 36 6.30 9.41 33.03
N ASP A 37 5.69 10.51 32.62
CA ASP A 37 6.17 11.50 31.64
C ASP A 37 6.36 11.03 30.18
N GLN A 38 5.24 10.90 29.45
CA GLN A 38 5.24 11.13 28.00
C GLN A 38 5.28 12.64 27.74
N GLY A 39 6.43 13.25 28.01
CA GLY A 39 6.65 14.70 28.00
C GLY A 39 7.20 15.19 26.67
N ARG A 40 6.37 15.92 25.92
CA ARG A 40 6.70 16.62 24.66
C ARG A 40 7.22 15.74 23.51
N ALA A 41 6.30 15.42 22.61
CA ALA A 41 6.63 15.45 21.20
C ALA A 41 7.24 16.83 20.89
N GLU A 42 8.49 16.87 20.40
CA GLU A 42 9.00 18.08 19.77
C GLU A 42 8.07 18.43 18.62
N SER A 43 7.59 19.68 18.62
CA SER A 43 6.85 20.21 17.50
C SER A 43 7.80 20.25 16.31
N VAL A 44 7.71 19.24 15.44
CA VAL A 44 8.23 19.31 14.08
C VAL A 44 7.44 20.42 13.39
N LEU A 45 7.92 21.65 13.56
CA LEU A 45 7.51 22.77 12.74
C LEU A 45 7.75 22.33 11.30
N VAL A 46 6.65 22.26 10.55
CA VAL A 46 6.70 22.06 9.10
C VAL A 46 7.57 23.18 8.55
N ALA A 47 8.79 22.82 8.14
CA ALA A 47 9.65 23.73 7.42
C ALA A 47 8.85 24.22 6.22
N ARG A 48 8.70 25.54 6.10
CA ARG A 48 8.19 26.13 4.87
C ARG A 48 9.15 25.71 3.76
N GLY A 49 8.60 25.30 2.62
CA GLY A 49 9.39 24.81 1.50
C GLY A 49 10.20 25.94 0.89
N ASP A 50 11.44 26.10 1.36
CA ASP A 50 12.37 27.09 0.83
C ASP A 50 12.94 26.58 -0.52
N ALA A 51 12.71 27.35 -1.58
CA ALA A 51 13.35 27.25 -2.89
C ALA A 51 13.34 25.86 -3.60
N GLU A 52 12.27 25.58 -4.35
CA GLU A 52 12.36 24.61 -5.46
C GLU A 52 13.41 25.09 -6.48
N GLY A 53 14.47 24.30 -6.66
CA GLY A 53 15.62 24.69 -7.47
C GLY A 53 15.30 24.81 -8.96
N ALA A 54 15.59 25.97 -9.53
CA ALA A 54 15.65 26.15 -10.98
C ALA A 54 16.75 25.23 -11.56
N GLY A 55 16.35 24.20 -12.32
CA GLY A 55 17.31 23.32 -13.01
C GLY A 55 16.77 21.94 -13.40
N ALA A 56 15.76 21.41 -12.68
CA ALA A 56 15.09 20.19 -13.11
C ALA A 56 14.05 20.51 -14.19
N ALA A 57 14.08 19.77 -15.31
CA ALA A 57 12.99 19.84 -16.29
C ALA A 57 11.69 19.37 -15.62
N GLN A 58 10.71 20.27 -15.55
CA GLN A 58 9.41 19.99 -14.94
C GLN A 58 8.75 18.83 -15.69
N ALA A 59 8.21 17.85 -14.95
CA ALA A 59 7.33 16.86 -15.55
C ALA A 59 6.06 17.61 -15.97
N ARG A 60 5.75 17.60 -17.27
CA ARG A 60 4.59 18.31 -17.83
C ARG A 60 3.41 17.37 -17.96
N TRP A 61 2.22 17.85 -17.63
CA TRP A 61 0.97 17.22 -18.07
C TRP A 61 0.94 17.23 -19.59
N SER A 62 0.77 16.07 -20.22
CA SER A 62 0.93 15.91 -21.66
C SER A 62 -0.39 15.93 -22.42
N GLY A 63 -1.52 15.58 -21.78
CA GLY A 63 -2.81 15.44 -22.46
C GLY A 63 -2.79 14.32 -23.50
N SER A 64 -2.08 13.23 -23.22
CA SER A 64 -1.88 12.11 -24.15
C SER A 64 -1.88 10.76 -23.43
N GLY A 65 -2.09 9.67 -24.17
CA GLY A 65 -2.43 8.39 -23.56
C GLY A 65 -3.86 8.41 -23.03
N CYS A 66 -4.05 8.19 -21.73
CA CYS A 66 -5.38 8.20 -21.10
C CYS A 66 -6.08 9.56 -21.13
N THR A 67 -5.32 10.66 -21.03
CA THR A 67 -5.79 12.05 -20.87
C THR A 67 -6.02 12.79 -22.19
N ARG A 68 -5.93 12.08 -23.33
CA ARG A 68 -6.18 12.65 -24.66
C ARG A 68 -7.62 13.17 -24.83
N SER A 69 -7.80 14.06 -25.80
CA SER A 69 -9.07 14.72 -26.17
C SER A 69 -10.25 13.77 -26.33
N GLU A 70 -10.03 12.53 -26.77
CA GLU A 70 -11.10 11.55 -27.01
C GLU A 70 -11.45 10.67 -25.79
N CYS A 71 -10.80 10.85 -24.64
CA CYS A 71 -10.96 9.97 -23.47
C CYS A 71 -11.17 10.75 -22.16
N HIS A 72 -10.11 11.28 -21.55
CA HIS A 72 -10.16 11.92 -20.23
C HIS A 72 -9.50 13.30 -20.20
N ALA A 73 -9.85 14.15 -21.15
CA ALA A 73 -9.29 15.49 -21.33
C ALA A 73 -9.53 16.45 -20.15
N GLU A 74 -10.58 16.21 -19.36
CA GLU A 74 -10.97 17.04 -18.21
C GLU A 74 -10.36 16.56 -16.88
N ILE A 75 -9.60 15.45 -16.89
CA ILE A 75 -8.84 15.02 -15.71
C ILE A 75 -7.59 15.90 -15.58
N GLU A 76 -7.35 16.40 -14.37
CA GLU A 76 -6.16 17.16 -13.99
C GLU A 76 -5.07 16.26 -13.38
N ALA A 77 -3.86 16.82 -13.25
CA ALA A 77 -2.78 16.15 -12.56
C ALA A 77 -3.11 15.95 -11.07
N ILE A 78 -3.04 14.71 -10.59
CA ILE A 78 -3.31 14.34 -9.17
C ILE A 78 -2.43 15.09 -8.15
N ARG A 79 -1.32 15.68 -8.60
CA ARG A 79 -0.40 16.52 -7.84
C ARG A 79 0.17 17.59 -8.77
N GLU A 80 0.61 18.71 -8.18
CA GLU A 80 1.37 19.76 -8.86
C GLU A 80 2.48 19.16 -9.76
N PRO A 81 2.57 19.52 -11.06
CA PRO A 81 3.52 18.89 -11.96
C PRO A 81 5.01 19.13 -11.63
N SER A 82 5.34 20.18 -10.86
CA SER A 82 6.70 20.37 -10.31
C SER A 82 7.04 19.38 -9.19
N SER A 83 6.04 18.79 -8.53
CA SER A 83 6.25 17.99 -7.32
C SER A 83 7.00 16.68 -7.61
N GLU A 84 7.88 16.30 -6.68
CA GLU A 84 8.65 15.05 -6.76
C GLU A 84 7.77 13.80 -6.90
N MET A 85 6.56 13.83 -6.31
CA MET A 85 5.56 12.76 -6.47
C MET A 85 5.06 12.67 -7.91
N PHE A 86 4.63 13.77 -8.51
CA PHE A 86 4.19 13.77 -9.91
C PHE A 86 5.33 13.38 -10.85
N ARG A 87 6.53 13.91 -10.64
CA ARG A 87 7.72 13.60 -11.44
C ARG A 87 8.02 12.10 -11.48
N ARG A 88 7.88 11.39 -10.35
CA ARG A 88 8.05 9.92 -10.27
C ARG A 88 6.91 9.14 -10.91
N ILE A 89 5.67 9.63 -10.79
CA ILE A 89 4.49 9.04 -11.44
C ILE A 89 4.65 9.13 -12.97
N ALA A 90 4.99 10.30 -13.50
CA ALA A 90 5.24 10.51 -14.93
C ALA A 90 6.46 9.70 -15.44
N GLU A 91 7.50 9.48 -14.63
CA GLU A 91 8.62 8.59 -14.99
C GLU A 91 8.17 7.13 -15.15
N ARG A 92 7.50 6.57 -14.13
CA ARG A 92 6.94 5.21 -14.18
C ARG A 92 5.90 5.06 -15.28
N GLY A 93 5.08 6.08 -15.51
CA GLY A 93 4.10 6.13 -16.58
C GLY A 93 4.74 6.06 -17.96
N ARG A 94 5.78 6.87 -18.21
CA ARG A 94 6.51 6.87 -19.49
C ARG A 94 7.12 5.51 -19.82
N THR A 95 7.65 4.76 -18.86
CA THR A 95 8.15 3.39 -19.12
C THR A 95 7.02 2.40 -19.46
N ALA A 96 5.79 2.68 -19.04
CA ALA A 96 4.58 1.92 -19.35
C ALA A 96 3.80 2.42 -20.58
N GLY A 97 4.30 3.45 -21.28
CA GLY A 97 3.63 4.04 -22.45
C GLY A 97 2.51 5.04 -22.12
N ASP A 98 2.47 5.55 -20.89
CA ASP A 98 1.47 6.50 -20.40
C ASP A 98 2.14 7.74 -19.77
N PRO A 99 2.39 8.81 -20.53
CA PRO A 99 3.21 9.93 -20.08
C PRO A 99 2.67 10.70 -18.87
N ASP A 100 1.36 10.66 -18.62
CA ASP A 100 0.71 11.32 -17.48
C ASP A 100 0.59 10.40 -16.24
N GLY A 101 0.93 9.12 -16.39
CA GLY A 101 1.10 8.15 -15.31
C GLY A 101 -0.20 7.66 -14.64
N CYS A 102 -1.35 7.85 -15.27
CA CYS A 102 -2.63 7.26 -14.90
C CYS A 102 -2.49 5.75 -14.62
N VAL A 103 -1.83 5.00 -15.51
CA VAL A 103 -1.69 3.54 -15.42
C VAL A 103 -0.82 3.06 -14.27
N VAL A 104 -0.02 3.96 -13.66
CA VAL A 104 0.77 3.65 -12.44
C VAL A 104 -0.16 3.31 -11.28
N CYS A 105 -1.33 3.94 -11.21
CA CYS A 105 -2.35 3.68 -10.19
C CYS A 105 -3.52 2.85 -10.74
N HIS A 106 -3.96 3.12 -11.97
CA HIS A 106 -5.16 2.50 -12.54
C HIS A 106 -4.89 1.19 -13.30
N GLY A 107 -3.65 0.86 -13.68
CA GLY A 107 -3.40 -0.18 -14.67
C GLY A 107 -4.01 0.18 -16.03
N GLY A 108 -4.47 -0.82 -16.79
CA GLY A 108 -5.06 -0.65 -18.11
C GLY A 108 -4.06 -0.75 -19.27
N THR A 109 -4.51 -0.31 -20.45
CA THR A 109 -3.75 -0.31 -21.71
C THR A 109 -3.78 1.11 -22.32
N PRO A 110 -2.74 1.95 -22.16
CA PRO A 110 -2.79 3.38 -22.50
C PRO A 110 -2.86 3.66 -24.01
N THR A 111 -2.53 2.67 -24.84
CA THR A 111 -2.68 2.69 -26.30
C THR A 111 -4.06 2.19 -26.78
N GLY A 112 -4.97 1.85 -25.86
CA GLY A 112 -6.29 1.32 -26.17
C GLY A 112 -7.19 2.35 -26.86
N ALA A 113 -7.64 2.05 -28.08
CA ALA A 113 -8.50 2.95 -28.85
C ALA A 113 -9.96 3.03 -28.35
N THR A 114 -10.41 2.06 -27.53
CA THR A 114 -11.75 2.01 -26.95
C THR A 114 -11.69 1.74 -25.44
N ALA A 115 -12.71 2.16 -24.69
CA ALA A 115 -12.79 1.91 -23.25
C ALA A 115 -12.65 0.42 -22.88
N GLN A 116 -13.19 -0.51 -23.68
CA GLN A 116 -13.12 -1.96 -23.42
C GLN A 116 -11.71 -2.56 -23.60
N ILE A 117 -10.83 -1.85 -24.31
CA ILE A 117 -9.41 -2.20 -24.49
C ILE A 117 -8.56 -1.44 -23.47
N ALA A 118 -8.79 -0.13 -23.31
CA ALA A 118 -8.05 0.73 -22.39
C ALA A 118 -8.22 0.31 -20.93
N HIS A 119 -9.44 -0.08 -20.52
CA HIS A 119 -9.77 -0.46 -19.14
C HIS A 119 -9.58 -1.98 -18.89
N ARG A 120 -8.53 -2.58 -19.46
CA ARG A 120 -8.22 -4.02 -19.33
C ARG A 120 -6.78 -4.26 -18.92
N GLY A 121 -6.61 -5.17 -17.95
CA GLY A 121 -5.29 -5.64 -17.51
C GLY A 121 -4.45 -4.52 -16.92
N ALA A 122 -3.13 -4.67 -16.98
CA ALA A 122 -2.18 -3.61 -16.62
C ALA A 122 -0.87 -3.79 -17.42
N PRO A 123 -0.02 -2.75 -17.51
CA PRO A 123 1.29 -2.88 -18.14
C PRO A 123 2.15 -3.88 -17.38
N ALA A 124 2.63 -4.93 -18.08
CA ALA A 124 3.29 -6.08 -17.45
C ALA A 124 4.53 -5.72 -16.59
N GLY A 125 5.27 -4.66 -16.97
CA GLY A 125 6.39 -4.14 -16.18
C GLY A 125 5.95 -3.60 -14.81
N LEU A 126 4.87 -2.80 -14.77
CA LEU A 126 4.31 -2.29 -13.51
C LEU A 126 3.81 -3.44 -12.63
N ALA A 127 3.09 -4.41 -13.20
CA ALA A 127 2.63 -5.59 -12.46
C ALA A 127 3.79 -6.39 -11.84
N ALA A 128 4.89 -6.56 -12.58
CA ALA A 128 6.09 -7.25 -12.09
C ALA A 128 6.84 -6.49 -10.98
N GLU A 129 6.75 -5.15 -10.96
CA GLU A 129 7.31 -4.29 -9.90
C GLU A 129 6.39 -4.13 -8.68
N GLY A 130 5.28 -4.87 -8.61
CA GLY A 130 4.31 -4.76 -7.51
C GLY A 130 3.28 -3.65 -7.67
N GLY A 131 3.18 -3.05 -8.85
CA GLY A 131 2.10 -2.16 -9.26
C GLY A 131 0.79 -2.90 -9.61
N PRO A 132 -0.13 -2.24 -10.35
CA PRO A 132 -1.38 -2.84 -10.78
C PRO A 132 -1.14 -4.08 -11.64
N ASP A 133 -1.89 -5.15 -11.37
CA ASP A 133 -1.94 -6.38 -12.18
C ASP A 133 -3.25 -6.49 -12.99
N THR A 134 -4.19 -5.58 -12.75
CA THR A 134 -5.44 -5.43 -13.48
C THR A 134 -5.83 -3.95 -13.54
N PHE A 135 -6.96 -3.64 -14.18
CA PHE A 135 -7.50 -2.29 -14.22
C PHE A 135 -8.28 -1.98 -12.94
N PHE A 136 -7.88 -0.92 -12.23
CA PHE A 136 -8.54 -0.40 -11.04
C PHE A 136 -9.29 0.89 -11.39
N PRO A 137 -10.63 0.85 -11.52
CA PRO A 137 -11.42 2.07 -11.74
C PRO A 137 -11.37 3.01 -10.53
N ASP A 138 -11.25 2.45 -9.32
CA ASP A 138 -10.97 3.17 -8.07
C ASP A 138 -9.63 2.68 -7.49
N PRO A 139 -8.52 3.38 -7.76
CA PRO A 139 -7.19 3.03 -7.26
C PRO A 139 -6.93 3.55 -5.83
N ALA A 140 -7.84 4.34 -5.27
CA ALA A 140 -7.74 4.89 -3.91
C ALA A 140 -8.34 3.93 -2.86
N SER A 141 -9.12 2.94 -3.30
CA SER A 141 -9.65 1.87 -2.45
C SER A 141 -8.54 1.21 -1.59
N PRO A 142 -8.72 1.12 -0.25
CA PRO A 142 -7.72 0.50 0.63
C PRO A 142 -7.33 -0.91 0.18
N TRP A 143 -8.29 -1.66 -0.38
CA TRP A 143 -8.13 -3.06 -0.82
C TRP A 143 -7.16 -3.23 -2.00
N VAL A 144 -6.89 -2.18 -2.78
CA VAL A 144 -5.89 -2.20 -3.86
C VAL A 144 -4.68 -1.31 -3.56
N SER A 145 -4.71 -0.56 -2.44
CA SER A 145 -3.70 0.45 -2.09
C SER A 145 -2.26 -0.06 -2.04
N GLU A 146 -2.04 -1.34 -1.74
CA GLU A 146 -0.71 -1.97 -1.80
C GLU A 146 -0.13 -1.98 -3.23
N ARG A 147 -0.98 -2.14 -4.25
CA ARG A 147 -0.60 -2.13 -5.67
C ARG A 147 -0.63 -0.75 -6.31
N THR A 148 -1.20 0.26 -5.65
CA THR A 148 -1.26 1.64 -6.15
C THR A 148 -0.27 2.53 -5.38
N CYS A 149 -0.64 2.97 -4.18
CA CYS A 149 0.20 3.77 -3.29
C CYS A 149 1.42 2.99 -2.75
N GLY A 150 1.28 1.69 -2.50
CA GLY A 150 2.27 0.84 -1.84
C GLY A 150 3.58 0.68 -2.62
N GLN A 151 3.55 0.83 -3.95
CA GLN A 151 4.74 0.89 -4.82
C GLN A 151 5.81 1.89 -4.36
N CYS A 152 5.38 2.99 -3.72
CA CYS A 152 6.25 4.07 -3.24
C CYS A 152 6.09 4.32 -1.73
N HIS A 153 4.96 3.92 -1.13
CA HIS A 153 4.57 4.31 0.23
C HIS A 153 4.11 3.12 1.10
N GLY A 154 4.79 1.97 1.00
CA GLY A 154 4.49 0.76 1.77
C GLY A 154 4.25 1.00 3.27
N THR A 155 5.06 1.85 3.93
CA THR A 155 4.85 2.20 5.35
C THR A 155 3.54 2.94 5.61
N LEU A 156 3.08 3.82 4.71
CA LEU A 156 1.81 4.53 4.89
C LEU A 156 0.62 3.61 4.65
N VAL A 157 0.67 2.74 3.64
CA VAL A 157 -0.33 1.68 3.43
C VAL A 157 -0.40 0.74 4.64
N ALA A 158 0.77 0.32 5.15
CA ALA A 158 0.89 -0.49 6.35
C ALA A 158 0.35 0.21 7.62
N ALA A 159 0.46 1.55 7.71
CA ALA A 159 -0.11 2.34 8.79
C ALA A 159 -1.63 2.50 8.64
N GLN A 160 -2.13 2.71 7.42
CA GLN A 160 -3.57 2.79 7.11
C GLN A 160 -4.29 1.52 7.57
N TRP A 161 -3.79 0.34 7.21
CA TRP A 161 -4.35 -0.96 7.64
C TRP A 161 -4.30 -1.21 9.16
N ARG A 162 -3.43 -0.49 9.89
CA ARG A 162 -3.33 -0.55 11.37
C ARG A 162 -4.01 0.62 12.07
N SER A 163 -4.56 1.58 11.31
CA SER A 163 -5.27 2.72 11.88
C SER A 163 -6.55 2.24 12.58
N LEU A 164 -6.92 2.91 13.68
CA LEU A 164 -8.08 2.52 14.47
C LEU A 164 -9.35 2.37 13.59
N MET A 165 -9.56 3.31 12.66
CA MET A 165 -10.71 3.35 11.74
C MET A 165 -10.75 2.20 10.72
N MET A 166 -9.62 1.55 10.42
CA MET A 166 -9.56 0.36 9.56
C MET A 166 -9.70 -0.96 10.35
N THR A 167 -9.74 -0.90 11.68
CA THR A 167 -9.93 -2.07 12.55
C THR A 167 -11.35 -2.13 13.12
N GLU A 168 -11.78 -3.32 13.55
CA GLU A 168 -13.06 -3.48 14.26
C GLU A 168 -13.12 -2.65 15.54
N ALA A 169 -11.99 -2.38 16.20
CA ALA A 169 -11.97 -1.53 17.39
C ALA A 169 -12.45 -0.09 17.11
N GLY A 170 -12.10 0.50 15.96
CA GLY A 170 -12.60 1.82 15.55
C GLY A 170 -14.06 1.80 15.12
N LYS A 171 -14.51 0.74 14.43
CA LYS A 171 -15.93 0.57 14.07
C LYS A 171 -16.82 0.41 15.31
N ILE A 172 -16.36 -0.39 16.28
CA ILE A 172 -17.01 -0.56 17.58
C ILE A 172 -17.08 0.80 18.27
N GLN A 173 -15.94 1.48 18.50
CA GLN A 173 -15.94 2.82 19.11
C GLN A 173 -16.89 3.80 18.39
N GLY A 174 -16.79 3.92 17.06
CA GLY A 174 -17.66 4.80 16.27
C GLY A 174 -19.15 4.49 16.44
N THR A 175 -19.55 3.23 16.33
CA THR A 175 -20.93 2.77 16.59
C THR A 175 -21.34 3.07 18.04
N THR A 176 -20.42 2.79 18.96
CA THR A 176 -20.67 2.84 20.40
C THR A 176 -20.96 4.26 20.89
N TRP A 177 -20.29 5.27 20.33
CA TRP A 177 -20.54 6.70 20.57
C TRP A 177 -21.70 7.26 19.73
N ALA A 178 -21.79 6.95 18.43
CA ALA A 178 -22.81 7.53 17.53
C ALA A 178 -24.24 7.06 17.86
N PHE A 179 -24.41 5.79 18.22
CA PHE A 179 -25.71 5.22 18.61
C PHE A 179 -25.96 5.28 20.13
N GLY A 180 -25.17 6.05 20.88
CA GLY A 180 -25.38 6.30 22.31
C GLY A 180 -25.30 5.06 23.20
N SER A 181 -24.70 3.95 22.75
CA SER A 181 -24.79 2.65 23.46
C SER A 181 -24.17 2.64 24.86
N LEU A 182 -23.14 3.48 25.11
CA LEU A 182 -22.58 3.69 26.45
C LEU A 182 -23.48 4.51 27.37
N GLU A 183 -24.46 5.21 26.77
CA GLU A 183 -25.30 6.22 27.40
C GLU A 183 -26.79 5.83 27.37
N GLY A 184 -27.09 4.55 27.13
CA GLY A 184 -28.46 4.03 27.12
C GLY A 184 -29.24 4.30 25.83
N TYR A 185 -28.54 4.48 24.71
CA TYR A 185 -29.07 4.91 23.39
C TYR A 185 -29.48 6.38 23.30
N ASP A 186 -29.01 7.23 24.21
CA ASP A 186 -29.14 8.70 24.09
C ASP A 186 -28.17 9.27 23.04
N HIS A 187 -28.70 9.89 21.99
CA HIS A 187 -27.93 10.53 20.91
C HIS A 187 -27.48 11.97 21.24
N ARG A 188 -26.71 12.20 22.31
CA ARG A 188 -26.33 13.57 22.74
C ARG A 188 -25.12 14.19 22.01
N TRP A 189 -24.55 13.49 21.03
CA TRP A 189 -23.39 13.89 20.20
C TRP A 189 -23.62 13.69 18.68
N ALA A 190 -24.88 13.49 18.27
CA ALA A 190 -25.30 13.32 16.88
C ALA A 190 -25.73 14.66 16.25
#